data_AF-A0A976IBJ0-F1
#
_entry.id   AF-A0A976IBJ0-F1
#
_cell.length_a   1.000
_cell.length_b   1.000
_cell.length_c   1.000
_cell.angle_alpha   90.00
_cell.angle_beta   90.00
_cell.angle_gamma   90.00
#
_symmetry.space_group_name_H-M   'P 1'
#
loop_
_entity.id
_entity.type
_entity.pdbx_description
1 polymer ?
#
loop_
_entity_poly.entity_id
_entity_poly.type
_entity_poly.pdbx_seq_one_letter_code
_entity_poly.pdbx_strand_id
1 'polypeptide(L)'
;MSVGKDPLTWSFVKLFGLQISCDLHEFDGLPGSHAWRWKTAGIWRTRLLTKAQCCGIIASVVERSDRGEALAVDSQCCNFDESILVELLVDDGTELVKAVLWGEGLSAQVALGDLVCVNGKLNTNKNWDTDQESRELRIVRTYKLEDANEELLHWAQVMELKQAYYSATNKALDVSAESGQAIPSVGTQWEKLATIAFFSLCIDARAKQHVIDESPNAVRTKALLETLESILKQQKQCCAMEAVKITFKDYLNDPNQDPQSSNNGPSNGFSRIRTLQYVFRRLRQAGLLFLEDDAVDRHMLLSFEAVLKPALLQILRDSPKGRSIPDIADALLCQELFKCIPLQWIESGLERLEESQLIVHNKAFKLFYVK
;
A
#
# COMPACT_ATOMS: atom_id res chain seq x y z
N MET A 1 9.95 11.37 -0.99
CA MET A 1 10.61 11.60 0.32
C MET A 1 12.03 11.06 0.24
N SER A 2 13.03 11.78 0.75
CA SER A 2 14.37 11.20 0.90
C SER A 2 14.32 10.11 1.98
N VAL A 3 14.48 8.86 1.58
CA VAL A 3 14.56 7.70 2.49
C VAL A 3 15.65 7.98 3.55
N GLY A 4 15.29 7.89 4.84
CA GLY A 4 16.24 8.03 5.95
C GLY A 4 16.22 9.33 6.76
N LYS A 5 15.38 10.32 6.42
CA LYS A 5 15.21 11.54 7.26
C LYS A 5 14.14 11.43 8.35
N ASP A 6 13.26 10.43 8.28
CA ASP A 6 12.22 10.23 9.29
C ASP A 6 12.80 9.48 10.51
N PRO A 7 12.73 10.05 11.73
CA PRO A 7 13.27 9.41 12.94
C PRO A 7 12.64 8.04 13.24
N LEU A 8 11.43 7.77 12.75
CA LEU A 8 10.78 6.47 12.93
C LEU A 8 11.39 5.37 12.05
N THR A 9 12.07 5.72 10.96
CA THR A 9 12.57 4.72 9.99
C THR A 9 13.53 3.74 10.64
N TRP A 10 14.42 4.23 11.51
CA TRP A 10 15.52 3.44 12.09
C TRP A 10 15.33 3.05 13.55
N SER A 11 14.26 3.57 14.17
CA SER A 11 13.91 3.36 15.58
C SER A 11 13.08 2.09 15.78
N PHE A 12 13.14 1.51 16.98
CA PHE A 12 12.20 0.47 17.38
C PHE A 12 10.87 1.14 17.74
N VAL A 13 9.94 1.12 16.79
CA VAL A 13 8.63 1.76 16.93
C VAL A 13 7.75 0.87 17.81
N LYS A 14 7.14 1.43 18.86
CA LYS A 14 6.26 0.68 19.76
C LYS A 14 4.93 0.45 19.07
N LEU A 15 4.52 -0.80 18.92
CA LEU A 15 3.29 -1.17 18.21
C LEU A 15 2.57 -2.27 18.97
N PHE A 16 1.24 -2.26 18.84
CA PHE A 16 0.41 -3.39 19.23
C PHE A 16 0.59 -4.56 18.24
N GLY A 17 0.28 -5.77 18.69
CA GLY A 17 0.29 -6.98 17.89
C GLY A 17 -0.62 -6.86 16.68
N LEU A 18 -1.84 -6.33 16.88
CA LEU A 18 -2.78 -6.03 15.79
C LEU A 18 -2.14 -5.13 14.72
N GLN A 19 -1.35 -4.15 15.14
CA GLN A 19 -0.71 -3.23 14.20
C GLN A 19 0.37 -3.94 13.39
N ILE A 20 1.20 -4.74 14.06
CA ILE A 20 2.28 -5.49 13.41
C ILE A 20 1.72 -6.52 12.44
N SER A 21 0.71 -7.28 12.84
CA SER A 21 0.15 -8.39 12.07
C SER A 21 -0.76 -7.89 10.94
N CYS A 22 -1.62 -6.92 11.22
CA CYS A 22 -2.74 -6.55 10.33
C CYS A 22 -2.61 -5.15 9.71
N ASP A 23 -2.21 -4.13 10.49
CA ASP A 23 -2.31 -2.73 10.03
C ASP A 23 -1.11 -2.24 9.21
N LEU A 24 0.07 -2.84 9.38
CA LEU A 24 1.23 -2.49 8.58
C LEU A 24 0.99 -2.87 7.12
N HIS A 25 1.44 -2.02 6.20
CA HIS A 25 1.38 -2.26 4.77
C HIS A 25 2.77 -2.31 4.15
N GLU A 26 2.91 -2.85 2.95
CA GLU A 26 4.18 -2.73 2.22
C GLU A 26 4.43 -1.26 1.85
N PHE A 27 5.61 -0.73 2.20
CA PHE A 27 5.95 0.67 1.93
C PHE A 27 6.13 0.89 0.42
N ASP A 28 5.52 1.97 -0.06
CA ASP A 28 5.41 2.24 -1.49
C ASP A 28 6.79 2.25 -2.17
N GLY A 29 6.97 1.34 -3.14
CA GLY A 29 8.18 1.22 -3.93
C GLY A 29 9.28 0.33 -3.33
N LEU A 30 9.06 -0.31 -2.18
CA LEU A 30 10.04 -1.18 -1.52
C LEU A 30 9.43 -2.55 -1.13
N PRO A 31 9.57 -3.59 -1.96
CA PRO A 31 9.09 -4.94 -1.64
C PRO A 31 9.64 -5.50 -0.33
N GLY A 32 8.75 -6.06 0.50
CA GLY A 32 9.10 -6.62 1.82
C GLY A 32 9.42 -5.57 2.89
N SER A 33 9.12 -4.30 2.63
CA SER A 33 9.21 -3.22 3.62
C SER A 33 7.88 -3.00 4.35
N HIS A 34 7.89 -2.17 5.39
CA HIS A 34 6.74 -2.03 6.28
C HIS A 34 6.40 -0.55 6.44
N ALA A 35 5.12 -0.22 6.38
CA ALA A 35 4.62 1.14 6.38
C ALA A 35 3.53 1.31 7.41
N TRP A 36 3.71 2.31 8.28
CA TRP A 36 2.60 2.87 9.03
C TRP A 36 1.80 3.78 8.11
N ARG A 37 0.51 3.53 7.95
CA ARG A 37 -0.37 4.32 7.08
C ARG A 37 -1.45 4.99 7.92
N TRP A 38 -1.70 6.27 7.66
CA TRP A 38 -2.80 7.00 8.29
C TRP A 38 -3.37 8.03 7.32
N LYS A 39 -4.59 8.52 7.61
CA LYS A 39 -5.28 9.52 6.81
C LYS A 39 -5.38 10.81 7.60
N THR A 40 -4.97 11.93 7.00
CA THR A 40 -5.12 13.27 7.57
C THR A 40 -5.61 14.22 6.50
N ALA A 41 -6.73 14.90 6.75
CA ALA A 41 -7.37 15.80 5.79
C ALA A 41 -7.60 15.14 4.41
N GLY A 42 -8.09 13.90 4.40
CA GLY A 42 -8.36 13.15 3.16
C GLY A 42 -7.13 12.53 2.49
N ILE A 43 -5.91 12.92 2.87
CA ILE A 43 -4.66 12.47 2.26
C ILE A 43 -4.11 11.26 3.02
N TRP A 44 -3.85 10.18 2.30
CA TRP A 44 -3.10 9.05 2.83
C TRP A 44 -1.63 9.42 2.99
N ARG A 45 -1.11 9.15 4.18
CA ARG A 45 0.28 9.35 4.55
C ARG A 45 0.86 8.01 4.96
N THR A 46 2.14 7.82 4.65
CA THR A 46 2.88 6.61 4.97
C THR A 46 4.22 6.99 5.59
N ARG A 47 4.68 6.20 6.55
CA ARG A 47 6.02 6.27 7.12
C ARG A 47 6.66 4.89 7.05
N LEU A 48 7.90 4.86 6.60
CA LEU A 48 8.68 3.62 6.50
C LEU A 48 9.08 3.22 7.91
N LEU A 49 8.75 1.99 8.29
CA LEU A 49 9.19 1.36 9.52
C LEU A 49 10.10 0.17 9.16
N THR A 50 11.24 0.06 9.83
CA THR A 50 12.15 -1.10 9.64
C THR A 50 12.23 -1.99 10.87
N LYS A 51 11.85 -1.46 12.04
CA LYS A 51 11.94 -2.14 13.33
C LYS A 51 10.73 -1.81 14.17
N ALA A 52 10.32 -2.76 14.99
CA ALA A 52 9.26 -2.58 15.95
C ALA A 52 9.62 -3.18 17.31
N GLN A 53 8.96 -2.66 18.33
CA GLN A 53 8.94 -3.19 19.68
C GLN A 53 7.50 -3.59 20.00
N CYS A 54 7.30 -4.81 20.49
CA CYS A 54 6.05 -5.24 21.11
C CYS A 54 6.32 -5.83 22.49
N CYS A 55 5.30 -5.83 23.33
CA CYS A 55 5.31 -6.40 24.67
C CYS A 55 4.10 -7.31 24.82
N GLY A 56 4.29 -8.51 25.35
CA GLY A 56 3.19 -9.46 25.55
C GLY A 56 3.67 -10.79 26.13
N ILE A 57 2.73 -11.70 26.35
CA ILE A 57 2.97 -13.04 26.90
C ILE A 57 3.41 -14.00 25.80
N ILE A 58 4.40 -14.85 26.07
CA ILE A 58 4.74 -15.96 25.18
C ILE A 58 3.60 -16.99 25.19
N ALA A 59 2.87 -17.07 24.09
CA ALA A 59 1.77 -18.02 23.88
C ALA A 59 2.22 -19.33 23.21
N SER A 60 3.38 -19.34 22.54
CA SER A 60 3.96 -20.55 21.94
C SER A 60 5.47 -20.40 21.75
N VAL A 61 6.19 -21.52 21.90
CA VAL A 61 7.62 -21.66 21.58
C VAL A 61 7.78 -22.89 20.69
N VAL A 62 8.34 -22.71 19.50
CA VAL A 62 8.60 -23.79 18.55
C VAL A 62 10.05 -23.72 18.11
N GLU A 63 10.83 -24.75 18.43
CA GLU A 63 12.18 -24.90 17.92
C GLU A 63 12.15 -25.71 16.63
N ARG A 64 12.73 -25.16 15.56
CA ARG A 64 12.90 -25.83 14.27
C ARG A 64 14.39 -25.93 13.97
N SER A 65 14.83 -27.13 13.62
CA SER A 65 16.15 -27.35 13.02
C SER A 65 15.97 -27.27 11.52
N ASP A 66 16.64 -26.33 10.84
CA ASP A 66 16.61 -26.28 9.39
C ASP A 66 17.54 -27.38 8.84
N ARG A 67 16.98 -28.57 8.54
CA ARG A 67 17.66 -29.55 7.69
C ARG A 67 17.44 -29.10 6.26
N GLY A 68 18.44 -28.46 5.68
CA GLY A 68 18.40 -28.04 4.27
C GLY A 68 18.10 -29.22 3.34
N GLU A 69 16.84 -29.40 2.94
CA GLU A 69 16.48 -30.11 1.71
C GLU A 69 16.75 -29.17 0.53
N ALA A 70 18.03 -28.88 0.31
CA ALA A 70 18.49 -28.39 -0.97
C ALA A 70 18.32 -29.55 -1.96
N LEU A 71 17.41 -29.36 -2.92
CA LEU A 71 17.43 -30.05 -4.21
C LEU A 71 18.87 -30.08 -4.72
N ALA A 72 19.51 -31.25 -4.59
CA ALA A 72 20.80 -31.52 -5.18
C ALA A 72 20.64 -31.56 -6.70
N VAL A 73 20.84 -30.41 -7.34
CA VAL A 73 21.26 -30.34 -8.74
C VAL A 73 22.40 -29.33 -8.82
N ASP A 74 23.61 -29.88 -8.83
CA ASP A 74 24.87 -29.28 -9.20
C ASP A 74 25.21 -27.88 -8.64
N SER A 75 25.85 -27.84 -7.47
CA SER A 75 27.05 -27.01 -7.31
C SER A 75 27.75 -27.35 -5.99
N GLN A 76 28.97 -27.87 -6.12
CA GLN A 76 29.96 -27.92 -5.05
C GLN A 76 30.30 -26.46 -4.67
N CYS A 77 30.00 -26.06 -3.42
CA CYS A 77 30.64 -25.00 -2.60
C CYS A 77 29.63 -24.23 -1.72
N CYS A 78 29.22 -24.79 -0.58
CA CYS A 78 28.98 -24.01 0.66
C CYS A 78 28.83 -24.95 1.86
N ASN A 79 29.45 -24.57 2.98
CA ASN A 79 29.26 -25.21 4.29
C ASN A 79 27.78 -25.07 4.68
N PHE A 80 27.13 -26.17 5.08
CA PHE A 80 25.81 -26.14 5.67
C PHE A 80 25.95 -25.85 7.17
N ASP A 81 25.70 -24.61 7.59
CA ASP A 81 25.49 -24.24 9.01
C ASP A 81 24.13 -24.77 9.45
N GLU A 82 24.09 -25.56 10.52
CA GLU A 82 22.84 -25.99 11.18
C GLU A 82 22.24 -24.81 11.95
N SER A 83 21.58 -23.89 11.24
CA SER A 83 20.89 -22.77 11.87
C SER A 83 19.62 -23.26 12.59
N ILE A 84 19.60 -23.14 13.92
CA ILE A 84 18.39 -23.37 14.71
C ILE A 84 17.51 -22.11 14.64
N LEU A 85 16.24 -22.33 14.35
CA LEU A 85 15.20 -21.31 14.31
C LEU A 85 14.28 -21.51 15.53
N VAL A 86 14.21 -20.51 16.41
CA VAL A 86 13.19 -20.49 17.47
C VAL A 86 12.09 -19.53 17.06
N GLU A 87 10.87 -20.07 16.89
CA GLU A 87 9.66 -19.30 16.63
C GLU A 87 8.90 -19.09 17.94
N LEU A 88 8.60 -17.83 18.25
CA LEU A 88 7.80 -17.41 19.38
C LEU A 88 6.48 -16.82 18.87
N LEU A 89 5.38 -17.11 19.54
CA LEU A 89 4.14 -16.33 19.40
C LEU A 89 3.97 -15.47 20.64
N VAL A 90 3.90 -14.16 20.44
CA VAL A 90 3.72 -13.15 21.50
C VAL A 90 2.29 -12.63 21.44
N ASP A 91 1.58 -12.70 22.55
CA ASP A 91 0.20 -12.22 22.70
C ASP A 91 0.17 -10.98 23.61
N ASP A 92 -0.19 -9.83 23.04
CA ASP A 92 -0.38 -8.57 23.78
C ASP A 92 -1.87 -8.26 24.05
N GLY A 93 -2.75 -9.24 23.85
CA GLY A 93 -4.20 -9.11 23.96
C GLY A 93 -4.87 -8.44 22.75
N THR A 94 -4.10 -8.02 21.73
CA THR A 94 -4.66 -7.40 20.52
C THR A 94 -4.57 -8.30 19.29
N GLU A 95 -3.48 -9.03 19.10
CA GLU A 95 -3.29 -10.08 18.09
C GLU A 95 -2.00 -10.86 18.36
N LEU A 96 -1.89 -12.09 17.87
CA LEU A 96 -0.65 -12.86 17.96
C LEU A 96 0.42 -12.32 17.01
N VAL A 97 1.62 -12.10 17.53
CA VAL A 97 2.80 -11.69 16.75
C VAL A 97 3.79 -12.83 16.66
N LYS A 98 4.13 -13.23 15.42
CA LYS A 98 5.23 -14.17 15.18
C LYS A 98 6.57 -13.45 15.37
N ALA A 99 7.41 -13.95 16.26
CA ALA A 99 8.79 -13.47 16.44
C ALA A 99 9.77 -14.63 16.24
N VAL A 100 10.87 -14.39 15.54
CA VAL A 100 11.82 -15.43 15.14
C VAL A 100 13.24 -15.10 15.54
N LEU A 101 13.91 -16.04 16.22
CA LEU A 101 15.33 -15.97 16.56
C LEU A 101 16.11 -16.93 15.66
N TRP A 102 17.12 -16.42 14.97
CA TRP A 102 18.00 -17.20 14.10
C TRP A 102 19.39 -17.29 14.72
N GLY A 103 19.94 -18.50 14.86
CA GLY A 103 21.35 -18.72 15.12
C GLY A 103 21.67 -20.07 15.75
N GLU A 104 22.93 -20.47 15.66
CA GLU A 104 23.42 -21.73 16.21
C GLU A 104 23.47 -21.70 17.74
N GLY A 105 22.94 -22.74 18.39
CA GLY A 105 22.99 -22.90 19.85
C GLY A 105 22.21 -21.85 20.65
N LEU A 106 21.38 -21.04 20.00
CA LEU A 106 20.55 -20.04 20.67
C LEU A 106 19.28 -20.70 21.23
N SER A 107 19.18 -20.80 22.55
CA SER A 107 17.90 -20.95 23.24
C SER A 107 17.32 -19.56 23.50
N ALA A 108 16.04 -19.38 23.22
CA ALA A 108 15.35 -18.18 23.68
C ALA A 108 15.36 -18.24 25.23
N GLN A 109 15.92 -17.22 25.90
CA GLN A 109 15.93 -17.13 27.37
C GLN A 109 14.55 -16.76 27.94
N VAL A 110 13.49 -17.28 27.32
CA VAL A 110 12.09 -16.99 27.62
C VAL A 110 11.28 -18.29 27.45
N ALA A 111 10.31 -18.51 28.33
CA ALA A 111 9.47 -19.68 28.37
C ALA A 111 8.00 -19.34 28.07
N LEU A 112 7.21 -20.38 27.79
CA LEU A 112 5.75 -20.25 27.67
C LEU A 112 5.16 -19.59 28.92
N GLY A 113 4.34 -18.56 28.73
CA GLY A 113 3.72 -17.78 29.81
C GLY A 113 4.56 -16.63 30.35
N ASP A 114 5.82 -16.47 29.92
CA ASP A 114 6.61 -15.30 30.32
C ASP A 114 6.09 -14.03 29.65
N LEU A 115 6.00 -12.94 30.43
CA LEU A 115 5.84 -11.60 29.90
C LEU A 115 7.17 -11.11 29.35
N VAL A 116 7.19 -10.71 28.08
CA VAL A 116 8.42 -10.33 27.40
C VAL A 116 8.26 -9.02 26.64
N CYS A 117 9.38 -8.33 26.48
CA CYS A 117 9.52 -7.29 25.47
C CYS A 117 10.38 -7.81 24.32
N VAL A 118 9.87 -7.69 23.10
CA VAL A 118 10.57 -8.11 21.88
C VAL A 118 10.89 -6.89 21.03
N ASN A 119 12.19 -6.69 20.76
CA ASN A 119 12.70 -5.72 19.81
C ASN A 119 13.15 -6.46 18.55
N GLY A 120 12.47 -6.22 17.44
CA GLY A 120 12.71 -6.95 16.20
C GLY A 120 12.82 -6.07 14.97
N LYS A 121 13.48 -6.59 13.94
CA LYS A 121 13.34 -6.09 12.58
C LYS A 121 12.04 -6.64 12.00
N LEU A 122 11.24 -5.76 11.41
CA LEU A 122 10.04 -6.16 10.72
C LEU A 122 10.42 -6.93 9.46
N ASN A 123 9.80 -8.09 9.24
CA ASN A 123 10.00 -8.90 8.05
C ASN A 123 8.66 -9.51 7.59
N THR A 124 8.54 -9.74 6.29
CA THR A 124 7.47 -10.58 5.74
C THR A 124 7.92 -12.03 5.71
N ASN A 125 7.20 -12.88 6.42
CA ASN A 125 7.39 -14.32 6.37
C ASN A 125 6.88 -14.83 5.01
N LYS A 126 7.76 -15.51 4.27
CA LYS A 126 7.44 -16.16 3.00
C LYS A 126 7.38 -17.68 3.17
N ASN A 127 6.85 -18.16 4.30
CA ASN A 127 6.64 -19.59 4.48
C ASN A 127 5.75 -20.11 3.35
N TRP A 128 6.28 -21.11 2.65
CA TRP A 128 5.77 -21.66 1.41
C TRP A 128 4.43 -22.42 1.56
N ASP A 129 4.02 -22.70 2.80
CA ASP A 129 2.88 -23.56 3.15
C ASP A 129 1.56 -22.83 3.40
N THR A 130 1.56 -21.49 3.43
CA THR A 130 0.32 -20.72 3.65
C THR A 130 0.26 -19.55 2.68
N ASP A 131 -0.82 -19.48 1.88
CA ASP A 131 -1.11 -18.42 0.91
C ASP A 131 -1.28 -17.01 1.52
N GLN A 132 -1.12 -16.87 2.84
CA GLN A 132 -1.29 -15.62 3.57
C GLN A 132 0.07 -15.00 3.92
N GLU A 133 0.34 -13.81 3.38
CA GLU A 133 1.49 -13.00 3.79
C GLU A 133 1.37 -12.69 5.30
N SER A 134 2.19 -13.35 6.10
CA SER A 134 2.30 -13.07 7.54
C SER A 134 3.52 -12.21 7.83
N ARG A 135 3.39 -11.28 8.78
CA ARG A 135 4.51 -10.46 9.25
C ARG A 135 5.14 -11.11 10.47
N GLU A 136 6.46 -11.03 10.54
CA GLU A 136 7.24 -11.53 11.66
C GLU A 136 8.22 -10.47 12.18
N LEU A 137 8.57 -10.58 13.45
CA LEU A 137 9.67 -9.86 14.05
C LEU A 137 10.91 -10.75 14.09
N ARG A 138 11.92 -10.42 13.28
CA ARG A 138 13.25 -11.01 13.45
C ARG A 138 13.89 -10.42 14.69
N ILE A 139 13.96 -11.23 15.74
CA ILE A 139 14.37 -10.81 17.08
C ILE A 139 15.81 -10.30 17.02
N VAL A 140 15.98 -9.04 17.42
CA VAL A 140 17.30 -8.44 17.66
C VAL A 140 17.62 -8.53 19.15
N ARG A 141 16.61 -8.28 20.00
CA ARG A 141 16.69 -8.44 21.45
C ARG A 141 15.34 -8.90 21.99
N THR A 142 15.37 -9.79 22.97
CA THR A 142 14.22 -10.15 23.79
C THR A 142 14.67 -10.17 25.24
N TYR A 143 13.81 -9.77 26.15
CA TYR A 143 14.03 -9.87 27.59
C TYR A 143 12.70 -10.03 28.30
N LYS A 144 12.74 -10.78 29.41
CA LYS A 144 11.61 -10.98 30.29
C LYS A 144 11.33 -9.72 31.10
N LEU A 145 10.04 -9.42 31.31
CA LEU A 145 9.57 -8.36 32.19
C LEU A 145 9.04 -9.00 33.48
N GLU A 146 9.45 -8.47 34.61
CA GLU A 146 9.04 -8.98 35.94
C GLU A 146 7.81 -8.23 36.48
N ASP A 147 7.59 -6.98 36.05
CA ASP A 147 6.44 -6.15 36.46
C ASP A 147 5.39 -6.08 35.36
N ALA A 148 4.18 -6.57 35.65
CA ALA A 148 3.04 -6.52 34.74
C ALA A 148 2.62 -5.07 34.37
N ASN A 149 2.95 -4.08 35.20
CA ASN A 149 2.68 -2.69 34.89
C ASN A 149 3.50 -2.18 33.68
N GLU A 150 4.60 -2.85 33.34
CA GLU A 150 5.40 -2.49 32.15
C GLU A 150 4.65 -2.74 30.85
N GLU A 151 3.77 -3.76 30.80
CA GLU A 151 2.89 -4.00 29.67
C GLU A 151 1.86 -2.88 29.51
N LEU A 152 1.22 -2.49 30.61
CA LEU A 152 0.28 -1.35 30.61
C LEU A 152 0.96 -0.04 30.22
N LEU A 153 2.18 0.20 30.71
CA LEU A 153 2.98 1.35 30.31
C LEU A 153 3.34 1.30 28.82
N HIS A 154 3.67 0.11 28.30
CA HIS A 154 3.90 -0.07 26.87
C HIS A 154 2.64 0.31 26.07
N TRP A 155 1.47 -0.21 26.44
CA TRP A 155 0.20 0.10 25.77
C TRP A 155 -0.13 1.59 25.79
N ALA A 156 0.03 2.25 26.94
CA ALA A 156 -0.16 3.69 27.06
C ALA A 156 0.77 4.46 26.11
N GLN A 157 2.04 4.08 26.05
CA GLN A 157 3.02 4.70 25.18
C GLN A 157 2.72 4.45 23.69
N VAL A 158 2.24 3.26 23.30
CA VAL A 158 1.82 2.99 21.91
C VAL A 158 0.70 3.96 21.51
N MET A 159 -0.29 4.15 22.38
CA MET A 159 -1.42 5.05 22.13
C MET A 159 -0.97 6.52 22.01
N GLU A 160 -0.12 6.99 22.92
CA GLU A 160 0.44 8.34 22.88
C GLU A 160 1.29 8.57 21.62
N LEU A 161 2.21 7.64 21.32
CA LEU A 161 3.10 7.75 20.16
C LEU A 161 2.32 7.70 18.84
N LYS A 162 1.25 6.91 18.76
CA LYS A 162 0.35 6.85 17.59
C LYS A 162 -0.26 8.21 17.30
N GLN A 163 -0.72 8.91 18.34
CA GLN A 163 -1.35 10.22 18.23
C GLN A 163 -0.32 11.33 17.97
N ALA A 164 0.77 11.34 18.73
CA ALA A 164 1.73 12.44 18.74
C ALA A 164 2.77 12.38 17.60
N TYR A 165 3.18 11.18 17.17
CA TYR A 165 4.32 11.02 16.25
C TYR A 165 3.98 10.24 14.99
N TYR A 166 3.27 9.11 15.10
CA TYR A 166 3.07 8.23 13.93
C TYR A 166 2.09 8.86 12.95
N SER A 167 1.06 9.52 13.47
CA SER A 167 0.00 10.17 12.68
C SER A 167 0.20 11.69 12.50
N ALA A 168 1.32 12.25 12.98
CA ALA A 168 1.60 13.67 12.85
C ALA A 168 2.12 14.03 11.45
N THR A 169 1.67 15.16 10.90
CA THR A 169 2.26 15.79 9.71
C THR A 169 3.68 16.24 10.01
N ASN A 170 4.66 15.95 9.13
CA ASN A 170 6.08 16.29 9.28
C ASN A 170 6.38 17.76 9.68
N LYS A 171 5.45 18.70 9.45
CA LYS A 171 5.55 20.09 9.93
C LYS A 171 5.65 20.22 11.45
N ALA A 172 5.19 19.24 12.23
CA ALA A 172 5.27 19.27 13.70
C ALA A 172 6.65 18.84 14.24
N LEU A 173 7.53 18.29 13.39
CA LEU A 173 8.90 17.92 13.76
C LEU A 173 9.91 19.01 13.43
N ASP A 174 9.52 20.03 12.67
CA ASP A 174 10.31 21.23 12.44
C ASP A 174 9.93 22.28 13.49
N VAL A 175 10.53 22.21 14.68
CA VAL A 175 10.55 23.36 15.57
C VAL A 175 11.50 24.40 14.97
N SER A 176 10.89 25.51 14.55
CA SER A 176 11.48 26.85 14.38
C SER A 176 12.52 27.02 13.27
N ALA A 177 12.04 27.37 12.07
CA ALA A 177 12.67 28.42 11.26
C ALA A 177 11.61 29.03 10.33
N GLU A 178 11.58 30.35 10.32
CA GLU A 178 10.57 31.20 9.71
C GLU A 178 10.54 31.16 8.18
N SER A 179 9.34 31.46 7.65
CA SER A 179 9.07 32.12 6.37
C SER A 179 9.53 31.45 5.06
N GLY A 180 8.58 31.25 4.14
CA GLY A 180 8.90 30.94 2.75
C GLY A 180 7.79 30.21 2.00
N GLN A 181 6.92 31.00 1.36
CA GLN A 181 6.17 30.75 0.12
C GLN A 181 5.75 29.31 -0.25
N ALA A 182 4.44 29.16 -0.49
CA ALA A 182 3.82 27.98 -1.08
C ALA A 182 4.49 27.58 -2.41
N ILE A 183 5.02 26.35 -2.47
CA ILE A 183 5.51 25.71 -3.69
C ILE A 183 4.40 24.80 -4.24
N PRO A 184 4.04 24.86 -5.54
CA PRO A 184 3.11 23.92 -6.15
C PRO A 184 3.72 22.51 -6.17
N SER A 185 2.97 21.50 -5.72
CA SER A 185 3.44 20.12 -5.66
C SER A 185 3.71 19.56 -7.06
N VAL A 186 4.99 19.39 -7.42
CA VAL A 186 5.41 18.64 -8.61
C VAL A 186 5.16 17.16 -8.36
N GLY A 187 4.01 16.66 -8.82
CA GLY A 187 3.68 15.23 -8.76
C GLY A 187 4.67 14.38 -9.57
N THR A 188 4.83 13.12 -9.19
CA THR A 188 5.69 12.17 -9.92
C THR A 188 5.21 11.99 -11.36
N GLN A 189 6.09 11.62 -12.29
CA GLN A 189 5.70 11.49 -13.70
C GLN A 189 4.58 10.46 -13.93
N TRP A 190 4.55 9.41 -13.12
CA TRP A 190 3.46 8.45 -13.07
C TRP A 190 2.12 9.08 -12.69
N GLU A 191 2.08 9.97 -11.68
CA GLU A 191 0.85 10.65 -11.27
C GLU A 191 0.31 11.55 -12.38
N LYS A 192 1.19 12.21 -13.13
CA LYS A 192 0.80 13.00 -14.31
C LYS A 192 0.18 12.10 -15.38
N LEU A 193 0.81 10.96 -15.70
CA LEU A 193 0.26 9.98 -16.64
C LEU A 193 -1.07 9.41 -16.18
N ALA A 194 -1.19 9.02 -14.91
CA ALA A 194 -2.42 8.49 -14.34
C ALA A 194 -3.56 9.52 -14.41
N THR A 195 -3.26 10.79 -14.14
CA THR A 195 -4.23 11.89 -14.28
C THR A 195 -4.68 12.05 -15.73
N ILE A 196 -3.77 12.00 -16.71
CA ILE A 196 -4.13 12.06 -18.14
C ILE A 196 -4.97 10.84 -18.52
N ALA A 197 -4.61 9.64 -18.08
CA ALA A 197 -5.37 8.41 -18.33
C ALA A 197 -6.80 8.49 -17.76
N PHE A 198 -6.94 8.99 -16.53
CA PHE A 198 -8.23 9.17 -15.85
C PHE A 198 -9.16 10.11 -16.62
N PHE A 199 -8.63 11.24 -17.09
CA PHE A 199 -9.42 12.31 -17.68
C PHE A 199 -9.61 12.22 -19.20
N SER A 200 -8.63 11.67 -19.91
CA SER A 200 -8.58 11.68 -21.38
C SER A 200 -8.59 10.29 -22.00
N LEU A 201 -8.61 9.23 -21.17
CA LEU A 201 -8.56 7.84 -21.59
C LEU A 201 -7.39 7.54 -22.54
N CYS A 202 -6.28 8.27 -22.43
CA CYS A 202 -5.12 8.13 -23.32
C CYS A 202 -3.81 8.18 -22.54
N ILE A 203 -2.76 7.63 -23.15
CA ILE A 203 -1.38 7.74 -22.69
C ILE A 203 -0.58 8.28 -23.87
N ASP A 204 0.18 9.35 -23.65
CA ASP A 204 1.10 9.86 -24.66
C ASP A 204 2.33 8.94 -24.79
N ALA A 205 2.70 8.60 -26.02
CA ALA A 205 3.79 7.66 -26.29
C ALA A 205 5.16 8.15 -25.79
N ARG A 206 5.41 9.47 -25.82
CA ARG A 206 6.68 10.04 -25.34
C ARG A 206 6.72 10.05 -23.82
N ALA A 207 5.62 10.43 -23.17
CA ALA A 207 5.49 10.39 -21.71
C ALA A 207 5.58 8.95 -21.18
N LYS A 208 5.00 7.97 -21.90
CA LYS A 208 5.16 6.54 -21.62
C LYS A 208 6.63 6.12 -21.63
N GLN A 209 7.35 6.44 -22.71
CA GLN A 209 8.76 6.04 -22.83
C GLN A 209 9.62 6.68 -21.74
N HIS A 210 9.39 7.96 -21.44
CA HIS A 210 10.10 8.68 -20.40
C HIS A 210 9.92 8.04 -19.00
N VAL A 211 8.70 7.60 -18.68
CA VAL A 211 8.42 6.92 -17.40
C VAL A 211 9.05 5.52 -17.34
N ILE A 212 9.19 4.84 -18.47
CA ILE A 212 9.90 3.55 -18.55
C ILE A 212 11.40 3.77 -18.32
N ASP A 213 11.98 4.76 -18.98
CA ASP A 213 13.43 5.04 -18.95
C ASP A 213 13.92 5.51 -17.58
N GLU A 214 13.12 6.30 -16.86
CA GLU A 214 13.45 6.76 -15.50
C GLU A 214 13.14 5.72 -14.40
N SER A 215 12.47 4.62 -14.74
CA SER A 215 12.03 3.65 -13.74
C SER A 215 13.16 2.68 -13.36
N PRO A 216 13.46 2.50 -12.06
CA PRO A 216 14.42 1.49 -11.60
C PRO A 216 13.93 0.06 -11.90
N ASN A 217 12.65 -0.12 -12.26
CA ASN A 217 12.08 -1.40 -12.66
C ASN A 217 11.32 -1.25 -13.98
N ALA A 218 12.08 -1.02 -15.06
CA ALA A 218 11.56 -0.80 -16.40
C ALA A 218 10.62 -1.92 -16.89
N VAL A 219 10.90 -3.19 -16.55
CA VAL A 219 10.07 -4.34 -16.95
C VAL A 219 8.67 -4.25 -16.35
N ARG A 220 8.54 -4.07 -15.04
CA ARG A 220 7.22 -3.94 -14.39
C ARG A 220 6.49 -2.66 -14.77
N THR A 221 7.24 -1.59 -15.04
CA THR A 221 6.69 -0.30 -15.45
C THR A 221 6.13 -0.36 -16.87
N LYS A 222 6.83 -1.07 -17.77
CA LYS A 222 6.33 -1.37 -19.12
C LYS A 222 5.04 -2.18 -19.05
N ALA A 223 5.02 -3.27 -18.28
CA ALA A 223 3.82 -4.10 -18.10
C ALA A 223 2.62 -3.30 -17.54
N LEU A 224 2.88 -2.39 -16.60
CA LEU A 224 1.86 -1.47 -16.05
C LEU A 224 1.25 -0.58 -17.13
N LEU A 225 2.09 0.05 -17.96
CA LEU A 225 1.65 0.98 -18.99
C LEU A 225 0.95 0.25 -20.14
N GLU A 226 1.43 -0.93 -20.55
CA GLU A 226 0.79 -1.76 -21.58
C GLU A 226 -0.57 -2.30 -21.13
N THR A 227 -0.68 -2.73 -19.86
CA THR A 227 -1.96 -3.15 -19.29
C THR A 227 -2.93 -1.98 -19.22
N LEU A 228 -2.48 -0.81 -18.74
CA LEU A 228 -3.33 0.38 -18.71
C LEU A 228 -3.80 0.78 -20.11
N GLU A 229 -2.93 0.80 -21.11
CA GLU A 229 -3.32 1.07 -22.50
C GLU A 229 -4.36 0.09 -23.03
N SER A 230 -4.22 -1.20 -22.71
CA SER A 230 -5.19 -2.23 -23.07
C SER A 230 -6.56 -1.94 -22.44
N ILE A 231 -6.61 -1.65 -21.14
CA ILE A 231 -7.86 -1.30 -20.43
C ILE A 231 -8.48 -0.02 -21.02
N LEU A 232 -7.68 1.02 -21.27
CA LEU A 232 -8.15 2.29 -21.86
C LEU A 232 -8.70 2.09 -23.27
N LYS A 233 -8.09 1.20 -24.06
CA LYS A 233 -8.60 0.84 -25.39
C LYS A 233 -9.95 0.14 -25.30
N GLN A 234 -10.13 -0.78 -24.35
CA GLN A 234 -11.43 -1.43 -24.11
C GLN A 234 -12.48 -0.39 -23.68
N GLN A 235 -12.16 0.52 -22.76
CA GLN A 235 -13.08 1.59 -22.33
C GLN A 235 -13.54 2.48 -23.50
N LYS A 236 -12.63 2.78 -24.45
CA LYS A 236 -12.96 3.55 -25.66
C LYS A 236 -13.87 2.77 -26.61
N GLN A 237 -13.72 1.46 -26.69
CA GLN A 237 -14.56 0.60 -27.53
C GLN A 237 -15.97 0.43 -26.95
N CYS A 238 -16.15 0.53 -25.64
CA CYS A 238 -17.44 0.43 -24.96
C CYS A 238 -18.31 1.71 -25.01
N CYS A 239 -17.99 2.70 -25.86
CA CYS A 239 -18.80 3.93 -26.05
C CYS A 239 -19.14 4.73 -24.76
N ALA A 240 -18.20 4.78 -23.81
CA ALA A 240 -18.09 5.76 -22.71
C ALA A 240 -19.24 5.89 -21.68
N MET A 241 -20.36 5.16 -21.79
CA MET A 241 -21.46 5.29 -20.82
C MET A 241 -21.29 4.43 -19.56
N GLU A 242 -20.60 3.30 -19.66
CA GLU A 242 -20.33 2.41 -18.53
C GLU A 242 -18.83 2.17 -18.38
N ALA A 243 -18.39 2.03 -17.13
CA ALA A 243 -17.02 1.69 -16.82
C ALA A 243 -16.70 0.25 -17.25
N VAL A 244 -15.57 0.08 -17.95
CA VAL A 244 -15.11 -1.25 -18.34
C VAL A 244 -14.82 -2.07 -17.09
N LYS A 245 -15.28 -3.32 -17.12
CA LYS A 245 -15.04 -4.32 -16.08
C LYS A 245 -14.06 -5.35 -16.63
N ILE A 246 -13.03 -5.65 -15.85
CA ILE A 246 -11.96 -6.57 -16.19
C ILE A 246 -11.71 -7.52 -15.02
N THR A 247 -11.14 -8.68 -15.30
CA THR A 247 -10.64 -9.59 -14.27
C THR A 247 -9.13 -9.76 -14.38
N PHE A 248 -8.47 -10.17 -13.31
CA PHE A 248 -7.06 -10.54 -13.34
C PHE A 248 -6.82 -11.70 -14.32
N LYS A 249 -7.79 -12.64 -14.40
CA LYS A 249 -7.74 -13.80 -15.30
C LYS A 249 -7.68 -13.40 -16.77
N ASP A 250 -8.35 -12.32 -17.17
CA ASP A 250 -8.34 -11.83 -18.56
C ASP A 250 -6.91 -11.49 -19.02
N TYR A 251 -6.10 -10.92 -18.12
CA TYR A 251 -4.72 -10.53 -18.40
C TYR A 251 -3.70 -11.64 -18.11
N LEU A 252 -4.03 -12.59 -17.23
CA LEU A 252 -3.20 -13.75 -16.97
C LEU A 252 -3.12 -14.68 -18.18
N ASN A 253 -4.21 -14.77 -18.96
CA ASN A 253 -4.32 -15.68 -20.11
C ASN A 253 -4.00 -15.03 -21.47
N ASP A 254 -3.70 -13.72 -21.53
CA ASP A 254 -3.45 -13.02 -22.80
C ASP A 254 -2.15 -13.51 -23.48
N PRO A 255 -2.21 -14.20 -24.63
CA PRO A 255 -1.02 -14.72 -25.30
C PRO A 255 -0.15 -13.62 -25.93
N ASN A 256 -0.64 -12.38 -26.01
CA ASN A 256 0.05 -11.29 -26.70
C ASN A 256 1.00 -10.46 -25.81
N GLN A 257 1.05 -10.73 -24.50
CA GLN A 257 1.91 -10.00 -23.56
C GLN A 257 3.29 -10.64 -23.30
N ASP A 258 3.67 -11.70 -24.02
CA ASP A 258 4.99 -12.35 -23.90
C ASP A 258 5.85 -12.18 -25.17
N PRO A 259 6.72 -11.16 -25.28
CA PRO A 259 7.71 -11.07 -26.35
C PRO A 259 8.96 -11.92 -26.10
N GLN A 260 9.06 -12.65 -24.98
CA GLN A 260 10.24 -13.45 -24.64
C GLN A 260 9.85 -14.79 -24.01
N SER A 261 9.28 -15.70 -24.80
CA SER A 261 9.39 -17.13 -24.49
C SER A 261 9.56 -17.97 -25.76
N SER A 262 10.76 -17.90 -26.31
CA SER A 262 11.36 -19.04 -27.01
C SER A 262 12.53 -19.52 -26.15
N ASN A 263 12.22 -20.11 -24.99
CA ASN A 263 13.03 -21.16 -24.36
C ASN A 263 12.39 -21.63 -23.05
N ASN A 264 11.79 -22.82 -23.16
CA ASN A 264 11.37 -23.79 -22.15
C ASN A 264 11.75 -23.56 -20.67
N GLY A 265 10.72 -23.39 -19.85
CA GLY A 265 10.74 -23.68 -18.41
C GLY A 265 9.34 -23.47 -17.80
N PRO A 266 8.84 -24.35 -16.91
CA PRO A 266 7.55 -24.20 -16.22
C PRO A 266 7.54 -23.07 -15.15
N SER A 267 8.55 -22.20 -15.14
CA SER A 267 8.80 -21.17 -14.13
C SER A 267 8.26 -19.76 -14.46
N ASN A 268 7.65 -19.56 -15.63
CA ASN A 268 7.25 -18.22 -16.10
C ASN A 268 5.90 -17.72 -15.55
N GLY A 269 5.02 -18.62 -15.08
CA GLY A 269 3.69 -18.28 -14.57
C GLY A 269 3.70 -17.44 -13.30
N PHE A 270 4.56 -17.80 -12.32
CA PHE A 270 4.65 -17.08 -11.05
C PHE A 270 5.21 -15.65 -11.20
N SER A 271 6.15 -15.44 -12.14
CA SER A 271 6.69 -14.12 -12.46
C SER A 271 5.63 -13.22 -13.08
N ARG A 272 4.81 -13.78 -13.98
CA ARG A 272 3.67 -13.09 -14.62
C ARG A 272 2.59 -12.72 -13.62
N ILE A 273 2.22 -13.63 -12.71
CA ILE A 273 1.25 -13.35 -11.63
C ILE A 273 1.76 -12.20 -10.75
N ARG A 274 3.01 -12.24 -10.28
CA ARG A 274 3.58 -11.16 -9.45
C ARG A 274 3.64 -9.82 -10.17
N THR A 275 3.91 -9.84 -11.47
CA THR A 275 3.92 -8.64 -12.31
C THR A 275 2.52 -8.06 -12.44
N LEU A 276 1.51 -8.87 -12.77
CA LEU A 276 0.12 -8.42 -12.84
C LEU A 276 -0.42 -7.95 -11.49
N GLN A 277 -0.06 -8.60 -10.38
CA GLN A 277 -0.41 -8.16 -9.02
C GLN A 277 0.15 -6.75 -8.74
N TYR A 278 1.40 -6.51 -9.11
CA TYR A 278 2.01 -5.18 -9.05
C TYR A 278 1.24 -4.17 -9.91
N VAL A 279 0.89 -4.53 -11.15
CA VAL A 279 0.14 -3.65 -12.07
C VAL A 279 -1.21 -3.25 -11.49
N PHE A 280 -2.05 -4.23 -11.12
CA PHE A 280 -3.39 -3.99 -10.59
C PHE A 280 -3.32 -3.21 -9.26
N ARG A 281 -2.33 -3.49 -8.41
CA ARG A 281 -2.10 -2.71 -7.20
C ARG A 281 -1.75 -1.26 -7.52
N ARG A 282 -0.84 -0.99 -8.46
CA ARG A 282 -0.43 0.37 -8.83
C ARG A 282 -1.58 1.17 -9.44
N LEU A 283 -2.42 0.53 -10.24
CA LEU A 283 -3.62 1.16 -10.80
C LEU A 283 -4.67 1.48 -9.72
N ARG A 284 -4.91 0.57 -8.76
CA ARG A 284 -5.79 0.84 -7.61
C ARG A 284 -5.26 1.95 -6.71
N GLN A 285 -3.95 1.95 -6.42
CA GLN A 285 -3.29 3.02 -5.65
C GLN A 285 -3.42 4.39 -6.32
N ALA A 286 -3.35 4.44 -7.64
CA ALA A 286 -3.55 5.66 -8.40
C ALA A 286 -5.02 6.12 -8.45
N GLY A 287 -5.97 5.29 -8.00
CA GLY A 287 -7.40 5.57 -8.12
C GLY A 287 -7.98 5.29 -9.51
N LEU A 288 -7.27 4.54 -10.36
CA LEU A 288 -7.71 4.16 -11.71
C LEU A 288 -8.52 2.85 -11.74
N LEU A 289 -8.32 1.96 -10.76
CA LEU A 289 -9.09 0.73 -10.64
C LEU A 289 -9.80 0.65 -9.29
N PHE A 290 -10.99 0.08 -9.30
CA PHE A 290 -11.77 -0.30 -8.11
C PHE A 290 -12.03 -1.81 -8.15
N LEU A 291 -11.80 -2.51 -7.05
CA LEU A 291 -12.20 -3.91 -6.91
C LEU A 291 -13.69 -3.94 -6.54
N GLU A 292 -14.55 -4.27 -7.49
CA GLU A 292 -16.00 -4.28 -7.33
C GLU A 292 -16.49 -5.55 -6.64
N ASP A 293 -15.88 -6.69 -6.93
CA ASP A 293 -16.24 -7.98 -6.35
C ASP A 293 -15.00 -8.87 -6.21
N ASP A 294 -14.66 -9.22 -4.97
CA ASP A 294 -13.51 -10.06 -4.66
C ASP A 294 -13.74 -11.54 -5.01
N ALA A 295 -14.98 -12.03 -4.91
CA ALA A 295 -15.30 -13.43 -5.13
C ALA A 295 -15.11 -13.85 -6.59
N VAL A 296 -15.36 -12.92 -7.52
CA VAL A 296 -15.15 -13.12 -8.97
C VAL A 296 -13.99 -12.30 -9.52
N ASP A 297 -13.19 -11.65 -8.66
CA ASP A 297 -12.02 -10.85 -9.04
C ASP A 297 -12.34 -9.81 -10.12
N ARG A 298 -13.42 -9.06 -9.91
CA ARG A 298 -13.91 -8.07 -10.87
C ARG A 298 -13.43 -6.68 -10.51
N HIS A 299 -12.64 -6.09 -11.41
CA HIS A 299 -12.12 -4.73 -11.29
C HIS A 299 -12.81 -3.82 -12.29
N MET A 300 -13.07 -2.59 -11.88
CA MET A 300 -13.69 -1.55 -12.69
C MET A 300 -12.71 -0.41 -12.94
N LEU A 301 -12.59 0.04 -14.19
CA LEU A 301 -11.84 1.26 -14.51
C LEU A 301 -12.60 2.49 -14.02
N LEU A 302 -12.00 3.22 -13.10
CA LEU A 302 -12.45 4.55 -12.70
C LEU A 302 -11.94 5.57 -13.72
N SER A 303 -12.86 6.21 -14.43
CA SER A 303 -12.54 7.31 -15.33
C SER A 303 -13.44 8.51 -15.07
N PHE A 304 -13.01 9.69 -15.51
CA PHE A 304 -13.79 10.89 -15.34
C PHE A 304 -15.14 10.79 -16.03
N GLU A 305 -15.15 10.49 -17.33
CA GLU A 305 -16.38 10.51 -18.14
C GLU A 305 -17.39 9.44 -17.72
N ALA A 306 -16.94 8.19 -17.50
CA ALA A 306 -17.86 7.08 -17.24
C ALA A 306 -18.29 6.97 -15.77
N VAL A 307 -17.50 7.50 -14.81
CA VAL A 307 -17.71 7.22 -13.38
C VAL A 307 -17.80 8.50 -12.54
N LEU A 308 -16.76 9.33 -12.52
CA LEU A 308 -16.75 10.48 -11.60
C LEU A 308 -17.74 11.57 -12.01
N LYS A 309 -17.82 11.89 -13.30
CA LYS A 309 -18.74 12.90 -13.87
C LYS A 309 -20.20 12.62 -13.52
N PRO A 310 -20.79 11.44 -13.78
CA PRO A 310 -22.17 11.17 -13.40
C PRO A 310 -22.39 11.25 -11.89
N ALA A 311 -21.44 10.77 -11.07
CA ALA A 311 -21.54 10.86 -9.61
C ALA A 311 -21.51 12.31 -9.09
N LEU A 312 -20.60 13.15 -9.61
CA LEU A 312 -20.54 14.58 -9.27
C LEU A 312 -21.83 15.30 -9.63
N LEU A 313 -22.36 15.06 -10.83
CA LEU A 313 -23.61 15.66 -11.28
C LEU A 313 -24.79 15.19 -10.42
N GLN A 314 -24.83 13.92 -10.02
CA GLN A 314 -25.87 13.39 -9.15
C GLN A 314 -25.85 14.06 -7.76
N ILE A 315 -24.68 14.14 -7.12
CA ILE A 315 -24.50 14.77 -5.80
C ILE A 315 -24.94 16.24 -5.81
N LEU A 316 -24.65 16.95 -6.91
CA LEU A 316 -25.05 18.35 -7.07
C LEU A 316 -26.54 18.49 -7.39
N ARG A 317 -27.15 17.57 -8.16
CA ARG A 317 -28.62 17.55 -8.38
C ARG A 317 -29.38 17.32 -7.09
N ASP A 318 -28.86 16.48 -6.21
CA ASP A 318 -29.47 16.16 -4.91
C ASP A 318 -29.36 17.32 -3.89
N SER A 319 -28.63 18.39 -4.22
CA SER A 319 -28.57 19.61 -3.41
C SER A 319 -28.77 20.86 -4.29
N PRO A 320 -30.02 21.27 -4.55
CA PRO A 320 -30.32 22.46 -5.36
C PRO A 320 -29.81 23.76 -4.74
N LYS A 321 -29.46 23.76 -3.44
CA LYS A 321 -28.81 24.88 -2.75
C LYS A 321 -27.29 24.95 -2.98
N GLY A 322 -26.76 24.03 -3.79
CA GLY A 322 -25.34 23.88 -4.06
C GLY A 322 -24.60 23.16 -2.94
N ARG A 323 -23.33 22.84 -3.18
CA ARG A 323 -22.44 22.20 -2.20
C ARG A 323 -21.03 22.78 -2.29
N SER A 324 -20.33 22.80 -1.15
CA SER A 324 -18.92 23.14 -1.11
C SER A 324 -18.05 21.93 -1.51
N ILE A 325 -16.77 22.16 -1.87
CA ILE A 325 -15.84 21.06 -2.21
C ILE A 325 -15.74 20.03 -1.06
N PRO A 326 -15.59 20.41 0.22
CA PRO A 326 -15.63 19.46 1.32
C PRO A 326 -16.89 18.60 1.36
N ASP A 327 -18.07 19.18 1.16
CA ASP A 327 -19.34 18.44 1.20
C ASP A 327 -19.50 17.49 0.01
N ILE A 328 -18.97 17.87 -1.16
CA ILE A 328 -18.96 17.03 -2.36
C ILE A 328 -17.98 15.87 -2.16
N ALA A 329 -16.79 16.15 -1.64
CA ALA A 329 -15.77 15.14 -1.37
C ALA A 329 -16.27 14.14 -0.31
N ASP A 330 -16.91 14.62 0.76
CA ASP A 330 -17.48 13.77 1.81
C ASP A 330 -18.59 12.86 1.25
N ALA A 331 -19.51 13.43 0.46
CA ALA A 331 -20.58 12.67 -0.19
C ALA A 331 -20.07 11.63 -1.20
N LEU A 332 -19.00 11.93 -1.94
CA LEU A 332 -18.34 10.99 -2.83
C LEU A 332 -17.63 9.88 -2.06
N LEU A 333 -16.83 10.23 -1.05
CA LEU A 333 -16.01 9.29 -0.29
C LEU A 333 -16.83 8.34 0.60
N CYS A 334 -18.08 8.68 0.90
CA CYS A 334 -19.06 7.76 1.50
C CYS A 334 -19.45 6.60 0.58
N GLN A 335 -19.22 6.70 -0.74
CA GLN A 335 -19.46 5.61 -1.68
C GLN A 335 -18.19 4.74 -1.81
N GLU A 336 -18.34 3.43 -1.65
CA GLU A 336 -17.23 2.45 -1.73
C GLU A 336 -16.36 2.66 -2.98
N LEU A 337 -17.01 2.92 -4.12
CA LEU A 337 -16.42 3.12 -5.44
C LEU A 337 -15.34 4.22 -5.47
N PHE A 338 -15.49 5.27 -4.65
CA PHE A 338 -14.63 6.45 -4.66
C PHE A 338 -13.67 6.54 -3.47
N LYS A 339 -13.64 5.54 -2.57
CA LYS A 339 -12.79 5.58 -1.36
C LYS A 339 -11.31 5.88 -1.62
N CYS A 340 -10.81 5.48 -2.79
CA CYS A 340 -9.42 5.65 -3.20
C CYS A 340 -9.19 6.77 -4.22
N ILE A 341 -10.23 7.55 -4.57
CA ILE A 341 -10.07 8.62 -5.55
C ILE A 341 -9.22 9.78 -4.98
N PRO A 342 -8.22 10.29 -5.72
CA PRO A 342 -7.49 11.48 -5.29
C PRO A 342 -8.40 12.72 -5.20
N LEU A 343 -8.31 13.49 -4.11
CA LEU A 343 -9.06 14.75 -3.95
C LEU A 343 -8.82 15.72 -5.11
N GLN A 344 -7.58 15.78 -5.61
CA GLN A 344 -7.20 16.61 -6.76
C GLN A 344 -8.01 16.26 -8.01
N TRP A 345 -8.42 15.00 -8.20
CA TRP A 345 -9.25 14.60 -9.34
C TRP A 345 -10.70 15.04 -9.17
N ILE A 346 -11.20 15.15 -7.93
CA ILE A 346 -12.50 15.74 -7.64
C ILE A 346 -12.46 17.24 -7.98
N GLU A 347 -11.44 17.95 -7.51
CA GLU A 347 -11.25 19.38 -7.78
C GLU A 347 -11.12 19.67 -9.29
N SER A 348 -10.19 19.01 -9.98
CA SER A 348 -10.05 19.15 -11.44
C SER A 348 -11.26 18.65 -12.21
N GLY A 349 -12.01 17.69 -11.66
CA GLY A 349 -13.28 17.25 -12.21
C GLY A 349 -14.33 18.35 -12.17
N LEU A 350 -14.46 19.05 -11.03
CA LEU A 350 -15.36 20.20 -10.88
C LEU A 350 -14.96 21.36 -11.81
N GLU A 351 -13.66 21.66 -11.91
CA GLU A 351 -13.14 22.66 -12.86
C GLU A 351 -13.55 22.33 -14.30
N ARG A 352 -13.39 21.07 -14.74
CA ARG A 352 -13.80 20.64 -16.08
C ARG A 352 -15.31 20.70 -16.30
N LEU A 353 -16.11 20.42 -15.27
CA LEU A 353 -17.58 20.56 -15.35
C LEU A 353 -18.00 22.04 -15.45
N GLU A 354 -17.30 22.94 -14.76
CA GLU A 354 -17.48 24.39 -14.85
C GLU A 354 -17.10 24.90 -16.25
N GLU A 355 -15.95 24.50 -16.77
CA GLU A 355 -15.49 24.79 -18.14
C GLU A 355 -16.49 24.27 -19.19
N SER A 356 -17.02 23.07 -18.98
CA SER A 356 -18.03 22.44 -19.85
C SER A 356 -19.44 23.00 -19.67
N GLN A 357 -19.63 24.01 -18.82
CA GLN A 357 -20.93 24.66 -18.56
C GLN A 357 -22.02 23.73 -18.00
N LEU A 358 -21.63 22.60 -17.40
CA LEU A 358 -22.55 21.65 -16.77
C LEU A 358 -22.88 22.05 -15.33
N ILE A 359 -21.97 22.78 -14.68
CA ILE A 359 -22.14 23.30 -13.33
C ILE A 359 -21.77 24.79 -13.28
N VAL A 360 -22.27 25.49 -12.27
CA VAL A 360 -21.97 26.89 -11.98
C VAL A 360 -21.29 26.98 -10.62
N HIS A 361 -20.20 27.73 -10.54
CA HIS A 361 -19.51 28.01 -9.28
C HIS A 361 -19.81 29.43 -8.79
N ASN A 362 -20.54 29.52 -7.67
CA ASN A 362 -20.72 30.78 -6.97
C ASN A 362 -19.50 31.07 -6.07
N LYS A 363 -18.57 31.87 -6.59
CA LYS A 363 -17.32 32.21 -5.91
C LYS A 363 -17.50 32.94 -4.58
N ALA A 364 -18.61 33.68 -4.40
CA ALA A 364 -18.87 34.41 -3.16
C ALA A 364 -19.15 33.47 -1.98
N PHE A 365 -19.80 32.34 -2.24
CA PHE A 365 -20.15 31.35 -1.22
C PHE A 365 -19.34 30.05 -1.34
N LYS A 366 -18.48 29.91 -2.36
CA LYS A 366 -17.71 28.71 -2.69
C LYS A 366 -18.59 27.47 -2.86
N LEU A 367 -19.73 27.66 -3.53
CA LEU A 367 -20.73 26.61 -3.76
C LEU A 367 -20.85 26.30 -5.26
N PHE A 368 -20.99 25.02 -5.58
CA PHE A 368 -21.21 24.50 -6.92
C PHE A 368 -22.66 24.05 -7.09
N TYR A 369 -23.23 24.27 -8.28
CA TYR A 369 -24.62 23.98 -8.63
C TYR A 369 -24.69 23.33 -10.01
N VAL A 370 -25.64 22.42 -10.24
CA VAL A 370 -25.97 22.04 -11.63
C VAL A 370 -26.72 23.20 -12.28
N LYS A 371 -26.39 23.48 -13.55
CA LYS A 371 -27.02 24.53 -14.34
C LYS A 371 -28.49 24.22 -14.65
#